data_AF-B6T122-F1
#
_entry.id   AF-B6T122-F1
#
_cell.length_a   1.000
_cell.length_b   1.000
_cell.length_c   1.000
_cell.angle_alpha   90.00
_cell.angle_beta   90.00
_cell.angle_gamma   90.00
#
_symmetry.space_group_name_H-M   'P 1'
#
loop_
_entity.id
_entity.type
_entity.pdbx_description
1 polymer ?
#
loop_
_entity_poly.entity_id
_entity_poly.type
_entity_poly.pdbx_seq_one_letter_code
_entity_poly.pdbx_strand_id
1 'polypeptide(L)'
;MGQNEMLSFSRSAILSYLLWCLLFLTLASSNGAVATAKPKAGCGYKLVSLVQLPNGGGLVGYLQVKQRTSTYGPDIPRLRLFVK
;
A
#
# COMPACT_ATOMS: atom_id res chain seq x y z
N MET A 1 -60.22 10.04 -18.48
CA MET A 1 -59.18 9.05 -18.12
C MET A 1 -57.91 9.52 -18.81
N GLY A 2 -56.93 10.08 -18.10
CA GLY A 2 -55.69 10.49 -18.79
C GLY A 2 -54.78 11.52 -18.12
N GLN A 3 -55.28 12.42 -17.25
CA GLN A 3 -54.39 13.43 -16.63
C GLN A 3 -53.53 12.85 -15.50
N ASN A 4 -54.08 11.96 -14.69
CA ASN A 4 -53.36 11.31 -13.58
C ASN A 4 -52.29 10.32 -14.06
N GLU A 5 -52.49 9.73 -15.25
CA GLU A 5 -51.57 8.77 -15.86
C GLU A 5 -50.35 9.47 -16.47
N MET A 6 -50.54 10.62 -17.13
CA MET A 6 -49.44 11.43 -17.67
C MET A 6 -48.54 12.01 -16.55
N LEU A 7 -49.13 12.45 -15.43
CA LEU A 7 -48.38 12.94 -14.28
C LEU A 7 -47.62 11.82 -13.55
N SER A 8 -48.19 10.60 -13.52
CA SER A 8 -47.53 9.42 -12.94
C SER A 8 -46.33 8.97 -13.78
N PHE A 9 -46.48 8.95 -15.11
CA PHE A 9 -45.39 8.62 -16.03
C PHE A 9 -44.23 9.62 -15.95
N SER A 10 -44.56 10.91 -15.87
CA SER A 10 -43.59 11.99 -15.70
C SER A 10 -42.85 11.88 -14.36
N ARG A 11 -43.55 11.58 -13.26
CA ARG A 11 -42.93 11.34 -11.93
C ARG A 11 -41.96 10.15 -11.94
N SER A 12 -42.31 9.06 -12.62
CA SER A 12 -41.45 7.88 -12.75
C SER A 12 -40.17 8.17 -13.53
N ALA A 13 -40.28 8.91 -14.64
CA ALA A 13 -39.13 9.33 -15.45
C ALA A 13 -38.19 10.28 -14.68
N ILE A 14 -38.76 11.20 -13.90
CA ILE A 14 -37.98 12.13 -13.07
C ILE A 14 -37.25 11.38 -11.96
N LEU A 15 -37.90 10.43 -11.27
CA LEU A 15 -37.26 9.60 -10.24
C LEU A 15 -36.15 8.72 -10.80
N SER A 16 -36.36 8.14 -11.99
CA SER A 16 -35.34 7.38 -12.73
C SER A 16 -34.12 8.25 -13.05
N TYR A 17 -34.33 9.45 -13.58
CA TYR A 17 -33.26 10.38 -13.90
C TYR A 17 -32.49 10.82 -12.65
N LEU A 18 -33.20 11.07 -11.54
CA LEU A 18 -32.61 11.47 -10.27
C LEU A 18 -31.77 10.35 -9.65
N LEU A 19 -32.23 9.09 -9.73
CA LEU A 19 -31.46 7.91 -9.37
C LEU A 19 -30.19 7.76 -10.20
N TRP A 20 -30.29 8.00 -11.51
CA TRP A 20 -29.16 7.92 -12.44
C TRP A 20 -28.13 9.02 -12.17
N CYS A 21 -28.59 10.25 -11.88
CA CYS A 21 -27.74 11.35 -11.43
C CYS A 21 -27.04 11.04 -10.11
N LEU A 22 -27.75 10.44 -9.14
CA LEU A 22 -27.18 10.06 -7.84
C LEU A 22 -26.08 9.00 -8.02
N LEU A 23 -26.31 7.99 -8.86
CA LEU A 23 -25.33 6.95 -9.19
C LEU A 23 -24.06 7.57 -9.80
N PHE A 24 -24.21 8.44 -10.79
CA PHE A 24 -23.06 9.14 -11.39
C PHE A 24 -22.33 10.05 -10.41
N LEU A 25 -23.06 10.73 -9.52
CA LEU A 25 -22.46 11.58 -8.49
C LEU A 25 -21.64 10.76 -7.48
N THR A 26 -22.15 9.59 -7.06
CA THR A 26 -21.41 8.69 -6.17
C THR A 26 -20.14 8.11 -6.81
N LEU A 27 -20.18 7.86 -8.13
CA LEU A 27 -19.02 7.35 -8.87
C LEU A 27 -17.96 8.43 -9.13
N ALA A 28 -18.38 9.67 -9.36
CA ALA A 28 -17.48 10.81 -9.52
C ALA A 28 -16.86 11.26 -8.19
N SER A 29 -17.55 11.03 -7.07
CA SER A 29 -17.09 11.41 -5.73
C SER A 29 -16.23 10.34 -5.05
N SER A 30 -15.90 9.24 -5.74
CA SER A 30 -14.92 8.26 -5.24
C SER A 30 -13.50 8.80 -5.37
N ASN A 31 -13.22 9.95 -4.76
CA ASN A 31 -11.88 10.34 -4.41
C ASN A 31 -11.45 9.45 -3.25
N GLY A 32 -11.10 8.20 -3.57
CA GLY A 32 -10.48 7.28 -2.63
C GLY A 32 -9.22 7.92 -2.10
N ALA A 33 -9.33 8.56 -0.93
CA ALA A 33 -8.18 9.00 -0.16
C ALA A 33 -7.44 7.73 0.24
N VAL A 34 -6.51 7.30 -0.60
CA VAL A 34 -5.59 6.23 -0.26
C VAL A 34 -4.79 6.78 0.91
N ALA A 35 -5.08 6.27 2.11
CA ALA A 35 -4.26 6.54 3.27
C ALA A 35 -2.85 6.04 2.93
N THR A 36 -1.97 6.95 2.51
CA THR A 36 -0.59 6.63 2.21
C THR A 36 0.04 6.25 3.52
N ALA A 37 0.15 4.94 3.78
CA ALA A 37 0.89 4.43 4.92
C ALA A 37 2.28 5.08 4.91
N LYS A 38 2.75 5.48 6.09
CA LYS A 38 4.07 6.11 6.19
C LYS A 38 5.12 5.23 5.52
N PRO A 39 6.08 5.81 4.77
CA PRO A 39 7.11 5.03 4.10
C PRO A 39 7.88 4.18 5.13
N LYS A 40 7.88 2.86 4.95
CA LYS A 40 8.60 1.95 5.84
C LYS A 40 10.10 2.08 5.60
N ALA A 41 10.86 2.41 6.64
CA ALA A 41 12.30 2.73 6.55
C ALA A 41 13.24 1.55 6.19
N GLY A 42 12.69 0.38 5.84
CA GLY A 42 13.44 -0.83 5.52
C GLY A 42 12.95 -2.07 6.26
N CYS A 43 13.51 -3.23 5.90
CA CYS A 43 13.15 -4.54 6.46
C CYS A 43 14.29 -5.24 7.22
N GLY A 44 15.44 -4.57 7.39
CA GLY A 44 16.59 -5.09 8.13
C GLY A 44 17.31 -6.26 7.46
N TYR A 45 18.12 -6.97 8.24
CA TYR A 45 19.04 -8.00 7.75
C TYR A 45 18.84 -9.35 8.46
N LYS A 46 19.17 -10.44 7.77
CA LYS A 46 19.29 -11.80 8.31
C LYS A 46 20.76 -12.21 8.40
N LEU A 47 21.12 -12.99 9.41
CA LEU A 47 22.42 -13.62 9.52
C LEU A 47 22.47 -14.84 8.59
N VAL A 48 23.50 -14.89 7.74
CA VAL A 48 23.71 -15.95 6.74
C VAL A 48 24.86 -16.86 7.13
N SER A 49 25.90 -16.33 7.75
CA SER A 49 27.07 -17.08 8.18
C SER A 49 27.71 -16.38 9.38
N LEU A 50 28.39 -17.16 10.20
CA LEU A 50 29.05 -16.71 11.41
C LEU A 50 30.39 -17.45 11.50
N VAL A 51 31.48 -16.68 11.48
CA VAL A 51 32.86 -17.18 11.43
C VAL A 51 33.60 -16.67 12.65
N GLN A 52 34.22 -17.56 13.40
CA GLN A 52 35.09 -17.17 14.50
C GLN A 52 36.49 -16.84 13.96
N LEU A 53 37.09 -15.74 14.42
CA LEU A 53 38.44 -15.39 14.00
C LEU A 53 39.45 -16.39 14.61
N PRO A 54 40.52 -16.74 13.87
CA PRO A 54 41.62 -17.50 14.44
C PRO A 54 42.15 -16.77 15.67
N ASN A 55 42.47 -17.54 16.71
CA ASN A 55 42.98 -17.09 18.02
C ASN A 55 41.92 -16.56 19.00
N GLY A 56 40.62 -16.74 18.72
CA GLY A 56 39.54 -16.38 19.66
C GLY A 56 39.30 -14.87 19.81
N GLY A 57 39.95 -14.04 18.99
CA GLY A 57 39.93 -12.57 19.08
C GLY A 57 38.68 -11.89 18.51
N GLY A 58 37.58 -12.63 18.31
CA GLY A 58 36.32 -12.08 17.83
C GLY A 58 35.56 -12.95 16.85
N LEU A 59 34.46 -12.39 16.34
CA LEU A 59 33.50 -13.06 15.47
C LEU A 59 33.14 -12.18 14.27
N VAL A 60 32.92 -12.78 13.11
CA VAL A 60 32.41 -12.13 11.90
C VAL A 60 31.09 -12.76 11.50
N GLY A 61 30.03 -11.95 11.55
CA GLY A 61 28.71 -12.29 11.01
C GLY A 61 28.52 -11.75 9.59
N TYR A 62 28.15 -12.60 8.65
CA TYR A 62 27.74 -12.19 7.31
C TYR A 62 26.22 -12.00 7.27
N LEU A 63 25.78 -10.78 6.98
CA LEU A 63 24.38 -10.41 6.95
C LEU A 63 23.90 -10.17 5.51
N GLN A 64 22.65 -10.51 5.24
CA GLN A 64 21.97 -10.24 3.96
C GLN A 64 20.65 -9.51 4.21
N VAL A 65 20.32 -8.54 3.36
CA VAL A 65 19.04 -7.82 3.46
C VAL A 65 17.86 -8.81 3.36
N LYS A 66 16.85 -8.67 4.24
CA LYS A 66 15.68 -9.57 4.27
C LYS A 66 14.76 -9.32 3.08
N GLN A 67 14.44 -8.05 2.84
CA GLN A 67 13.60 -7.58 1.75
C GLN A 67 14.14 -6.23 1.32
N ARG A 68 14.37 -6.06 0.01
CA ARG A 68 14.86 -4.79 -0.53
C ARG A 68 13.77 -3.74 -0.51
N THR A 69 14.17 -2.54 -0.13
CA THR A 69 13.39 -1.31 -0.12
C THR A 69 14.22 -0.20 -0.75
N SER A 70 13.57 0.89 -1.16
CA SER A 70 14.23 2.05 -1.77
C SER A 70 13.80 3.38 -1.16
N THR A 71 13.15 3.34 0.01
CA THR A 71 12.50 4.49 0.65
C THR A 71 13.46 5.66 0.90
N TYR A 72 14.71 5.35 1.22
CA TYR A 72 15.77 6.35 1.43
C TYR A 72 16.99 6.11 0.54
N GLY A 73 16.77 5.50 -0.63
CA GLY A 73 17.83 4.99 -1.50
C GLY A 73 17.97 3.47 -1.44
N PRO A 74 18.86 2.90 -2.28
CA PRO A 74 19.00 1.45 -2.42
C PRO A 74 19.62 0.81 -1.17
N ASP A 75 19.01 -0.26 -0.68
CA ASP A 75 19.56 -1.06 0.41
C ASP A 75 20.90 -1.73 0.06
N ILE A 76 21.81 -1.80 1.03
CA ILE A 76 23.07 -2.55 0.91
C ILE A 76 22.76 -4.06 0.98
N PRO A 77 23.11 -4.87 -0.02
CA PRO A 77 22.66 -6.26 -0.08
C PRO A 77 23.37 -7.20 0.90
N ARG A 78 24.64 -6.93 1.22
CA ARG A 78 25.49 -7.78 2.07
C ARG A 78 26.30 -6.92 3.04
N LEU A 79 26.31 -7.29 4.31
CA LEU A 79 27.12 -6.65 5.35
C LEU A 79 28.01 -7.67 6.05
N ARG A 80 29.11 -7.18 6.63
CA ARG A 80 29.97 -7.91 7.55
C ARG A 80 29.90 -7.22 8.91
N LEU A 81 29.41 -7.93 9.91
CA LEU A 81 29.35 -7.51 11.30
C LEU A 81 30.57 -8.07 12.03
N PHE A 82 31.42 -7.19 12.55
CA PHE A 82 32.58 -7.57 13.36
C PHE A 82 32.24 -7.39 14.84
N VAL A 83 32.50 -8.43 15.64
CA VAL A 83 32.36 -8.42 17.10
C VAL A 83 33.75 -8.69 17.68
N LYS A 84 34.22 -7.82 18.56
CA LYS A 84 35.52 -7.90 19.22
C LYS A 84 35.33 -7.87 20.73
#